data_AF-A0AAP0F185-F1
#
_entry.id   AF-A0AAP0F185-F1
#
_cell.length_a   1.000
_cell.length_b   1.000
_cell.length_c   1.000
_cell.angle_alpha   90.00
_cell.angle_beta   90.00
_cell.angle_gamma   90.00
#
_symmetry.space_group_name_H-M   'P 1'
#
loop_
_entity.id
_entity.type
_entity.pdbx_description
1 polymer ?
#
loop_
_entity_poly.entity_id
_entity_poly.type
_entity_poly.pdbx_seq_one_letter_code
_entity_poly.pdbx_strand_id
1 'polypeptide(L)'
;MIRPSSLRLSRLLSPNLKPLISSSSSKDHSILDDMKESLLPPVAADEVIPKGFLAVYVGDAMRRFVIPAVYLSVPDFQILMERAAEEMA
;
A
#
# COMPACT_ATOMS: atom_id res chain seq x y z
N MET A 1 23.05 32.98 -10.26
CA MET A 1 23.35 31.70 -10.93
C MET A 1 24.71 31.19 -10.46
N ILE A 2 24.75 30.20 -9.55
CA ILE A 2 25.96 29.39 -9.26
C ILE A 2 25.46 27.97 -8.93
N ARG A 3 26.02 26.95 -9.60
CA ARG A 3 25.65 25.53 -9.52
C ARG A 3 26.03 24.90 -8.17
N PRO A 4 25.28 23.88 -7.67
CA PRO A 4 25.69 23.13 -6.49
C PRO A 4 26.80 22.12 -6.85
N SER A 5 27.88 22.13 -6.07
CA SER A 5 28.98 21.17 -6.15
C SER A 5 28.59 19.85 -5.48
N SER A 6 28.51 18.79 -6.30
CA SER A 6 28.37 17.39 -5.90
C SER A 6 29.67 16.87 -5.29
N LEU A 7 29.65 16.32 -4.07
CA LEU A 7 30.75 15.50 -3.54
C LEU A 7 30.28 14.33 -2.66
N ARG A 8 30.27 13.15 -3.30
CA ARG A 8 30.80 11.82 -2.90
C ARG A 8 30.28 11.14 -1.62
N LEU A 9 29.26 10.30 -1.83
CA LEU A 9 28.87 9.16 -0.98
C LEU A 9 29.93 8.03 -1.00
N SER A 10 30.97 8.11 -0.18
CA SER A 10 31.85 6.95 0.09
C SER A 10 32.76 7.14 1.31
N ARG A 11 32.22 7.09 2.53
CA ARG A 11 32.92 6.88 3.82
C ARG A 11 31.85 6.41 4.83
N LEU A 12 31.89 5.29 5.53
CA LEU A 12 32.87 4.22 5.72
C LEU A 12 32.11 2.89 5.77
N LEU A 13 32.54 1.93 4.95
CA LEU A 13 32.31 0.51 5.22
C LEU A 13 33.04 0.16 6.52
N SER A 14 32.30 -0.10 7.59
CA SER A 14 32.88 -0.60 8.84
C SER A 14 33.00 -2.12 8.77
N PRO A 15 34.22 -2.70 8.86
CA PRO A 15 34.40 -4.14 8.96
C PRO A 15 34.32 -4.54 10.44
N ASN A 16 33.16 -4.97 10.92
CA ASN A 16 33.07 -5.60 12.23
C ASN A 16 32.79 -7.09 12.07
N LEU A 17 33.87 -7.84 11.85
CA LEU A 17 33.91 -9.29 11.99
C LEU A 17 34.02 -9.64 13.48
N LYS A 18 33.11 -10.48 13.97
CA LYS A 18 33.34 -11.33 15.14
C LYS A 18 32.83 -12.74 14.82
N PRO A 19 33.73 -13.71 14.56
CA PRO A 19 33.34 -15.11 14.49
C PRO A 19 33.82 -15.81 15.76
N LEU A 20 32.90 -16.24 16.63
CA LEU A 20 33.12 -17.37 17.55
C LEU A 20 31.81 -17.69 18.27
N ILE A 21 31.19 -18.81 17.93
CA ILE A 21 30.86 -19.92 18.83
C ILE A 21 30.52 -21.09 17.90
N SER A 22 31.37 -22.10 17.94
CA SER A 22 31.11 -23.44 17.43
C SER A 22 30.07 -24.15 18.30
N SER A 23 29.48 -25.19 17.70
CA SER A 23 28.76 -26.31 18.33
C SER A 23 27.23 -26.21 18.40
N SER A 24 26.63 -27.07 17.57
CA SER A 24 25.52 -27.98 17.86
C SER A 24 24.43 -27.50 18.82
N SER A 25 23.19 -27.48 18.33
CA SER A 25 22.06 -28.24 18.90
C SER A 25 20.74 -27.54 18.60
N SER A 26 19.74 -28.36 18.29
CA SER A 26 18.31 -28.09 18.41
C SER A 26 17.68 -27.01 17.53
N LYS A 27 16.91 -27.48 16.55
CA LYS A 27 15.75 -26.75 16.02
C LYS A 27 14.71 -26.67 17.14
N ASP A 28 14.86 -25.73 18.04
CA ASP A 28 13.77 -25.27 18.88
C ASP A 28 13.27 -23.96 18.26
N HIS A 29 12.12 -24.05 17.59
CA HIS A 29 11.40 -22.90 17.04
C HIS A 29 11.17 -21.91 18.19
N SER A 30 11.83 -20.76 18.14
CA SER A 30 11.69 -19.77 19.19
C SER A 30 10.25 -19.24 19.15
N ILE A 31 9.57 -19.20 20.30
CA ILE A 31 8.19 -18.69 20.46
C ILE A 31 8.05 -17.24 19.91
N LEU A 32 9.17 -16.56 19.69
CA LEU A 32 9.28 -15.24 19.10
C LEU A 32 9.05 -15.21 17.58
N ASP A 33 9.15 -16.35 16.89
CA ASP A 33 8.81 -16.45 15.47
C ASP A 33 7.29 -16.57 15.28
N ASP A 34 6.57 -17.19 16.22
CA ASP A 34 5.10 -17.29 16.18
C ASP A 34 4.38 -15.94 16.43
N MET A 35 5.02 -14.99 17.12
CA MET A 35 4.42 -13.67 17.39
C MET A 35 4.57 -12.68 16.23
N LYS A 36 5.41 -12.97 15.22
CA LYS A 36 5.57 -12.11 14.03
C LYS A 36 4.45 -12.28 13.01
N GLU A 37 3.72 -13.39 13.06
CA GLU A 37 2.64 -13.70 12.11
C GLU A 37 1.30 -13.00 12.44
N SER A 38 1.21 -12.32 13.59
CA SER A 38 0.00 -11.55 13.98
C SER A 38 0.02 -10.10 13.50
N LEU A 39 1.19 -9.61 13.07
CA LEU A 39 1.27 -8.35 12.34
C LEU A 39 1.03 -8.71 10.88
N LEU A 40 -0.25 -8.79 10.51
CA LEU A 40 -0.64 -8.69 9.10
C LEU A 40 0.32 -7.70 8.44
N PRO A 41 1.06 -8.08 7.38
CA PRO A 41 1.95 -7.15 6.69
C PRO A 41 1.15 -5.87 6.50
N PRO A 42 1.66 -4.67 6.85
CA PRO A 42 0.85 -3.47 6.97
C PRO A 42 -0.02 -3.43 5.73
N VAL A 43 -1.28 -3.83 5.90
CA VAL A 43 -2.16 -4.17 4.78
C VAL A 43 -2.13 -2.86 4.04
N ALA A 44 -1.51 -2.86 2.85
CA ALA A 44 -1.07 -1.64 2.20
C ALA A 44 -2.16 -0.63 2.48
N ALA A 45 -1.84 0.45 3.19
CA ALA A 45 -2.82 1.40 3.68
C ALA A 45 -3.46 2.19 2.52
N ASP A 46 -3.57 1.54 1.36
CA ASP A 46 -4.49 1.75 0.27
C ASP A 46 -5.92 1.64 0.79
N GLU A 47 -6.24 2.69 1.52
CA GLU A 47 -7.44 3.46 1.31
C GLU A 47 -8.73 2.69 1.59
N VAL A 48 -8.90 2.35 2.86
CA VAL A 48 -10.20 1.99 3.42
C VAL A 48 -11.21 3.08 3.06
N ILE A 49 -12.14 2.75 2.16
CA ILE A 49 -13.24 3.65 1.80
C ILE A 49 -14.20 3.72 2.99
N PRO A 50 -14.50 4.92 3.52
CA PRO A 50 -15.45 5.04 4.63
C PRO A 50 -16.84 4.52 4.24
N LYS A 51 -17.58 3.98 5.22
CA LYS A 51 -18.97 3.56 4.99
C LYS A 51 -19.81 4.73 4.48
N GLY A 52 -20.63 4.47 3.46
CA GLY A 52 -21.44 5.52 2.82
C GLY A 52 -20.69 6.34 1.77
N PHE A 53 -19.48 5.92 1.39
CA PHE A 53 -18.72 6.49 0.27
C PHE A 53 -18.35 5.39 -0.73
N LEU A 54 -18.03 5.81 -1.96
CA LEU A 54 -17.66 4.96 -3.08
C LEU A 54 -16.35 5.47 -3.70
N ALA A 55 -15.47 4.55 -4.11
CA ALA A 55 -14.34 4.90 -4.98
C ALA A 55 -14.76 4.84 -6.45
N VAL A 56 -14.48 5.93 -7.18
CA VAL A 56 -14.76 6.09 -8.61
C VAL A 56 -13.45 6.36 -9.33
N TYR A 57 -13.26 5.67 -10.46
CA TYR A 57 -12.08 5.83 -11.30
C TYR A 57 -12.46 6.59 -12.57
N VAL A 58 -11.72 7.65 -12.89
CA VAL A 58 -12.06 8.56 -13.99
C VAL A 58 -10.87 8.74 -14.93
N GLY A 59 -11.17 8.68 -16.23
CA GLY A 59 -10.23 8.89 -17.33
C GLY A 59 -9.26 7.73 -17.54
N ASP A 60 -8.44 7.84 -18.59
CA ASP A 60 -7.54 6.78 -19.04
C ASP A 60 -6.47 6.41 -18.00
N ALA A 61 -6.07 7.38 -17.18
CA ALA A 61 -5.13 7.18 -16.09
C ALA A 61 -5.75 6.51 -14.85
N MET A 62 -7.04 6.13 -14.89
CA MET A 62 -7.80 5.54 -13.78
C MET A 62 -7.56 6.29 -12.47
N ARG A 63 -7.76 7.61 -12.50
CA ARG A 63 -7.58 8.42 -11.30
C ARG A 63 -8.70 8.14 -10.32
N ARG A 64 -8.34 7.83 -9.08
CA ARG A 64 -9.29 7.48 -8.02
C ARG A 64 -9.85 8.71 -7.29
N PHE A 65 -11.15 8.70 -7.07
CA PHE A 65 -11.90 9.69 -6.29
C PHE A 65 -12.80 8.96 -5.29
N VAL A 66 -12.95 9.49 -4.08
CA VAL A 66 -13.91 8.97 -3.10
C VAL A 66 -15.08 9.94 -2.98
N ILE A 67 -16.27 9.49 -3.37
CA ILE A 67 -17.50 10.31 -3.37
C ILE A 67 -18.54 9.75 -2.41
N PRO A 68 -19.39 10.58 -1.80
CA PRO A 68 -20.57 10.14 -1.05
C PRO A 68 -21.50 9.22 -1.87
N ALA A 69 -21.96 8.12 -1.26
CA ALA A 69 -22.89 7.20 -1.90
C ALA A 69 -24.28 7.82 -2.16
N VAL A 70 -24.61 8.94 -1.51
CA VAL A 70 -25.86 9.68 -1.76
C VAL A 70 -25.99 10.17 -3.20
N TYR A 71 -24.88 10.31 -3.93
CA TYR A 71 -24.93 10.65 -5.37
C TYR A 71 -25.64 9.59 -6.21
N LEU A 72 -25.67 8.33 -5.77
CA LEU A 72 -26.43 7.25 -6.44
C LEU A 72 -27.95 7.47 -6.38
N SER A 73 -28.42 8.34 -5.49
CA SER A 73 -29.85 8.68 -5.35
C SER A 73 -30.27 9.94 -6.13
N VAL A 74 -29.33 10.62 -6.79
CA VAL A 74 -29.64 11.77 -7.64
C VAL A 74 -30.29 11.27 -8.95
N PRO A 75 -31.46 11.79 -9.37
CA PRO A 75 -32.18 11.30 -10.55
C PRO A 75 -31.32 11.28 -11.82
N ASP A 76 -30.54 12.34 -12.06
CA ASP A 76 -29.65 12.41 -13.22
C ASP A 76 -28.58 11.31 -13.22
N PHE A 77 -28.09 10.95 -12.03
CA PHE A 77 -27.12 9.88 -11.87
C PHE A 77 -27.76 8.52 -12.10
N GLN A 78 -29.02 8.32 -11.69
CA GLN A 78 -29.75 7.07 -11.96
C GLN A 78 -29.97 6.87 -13.45
N ILE A 79 -30.39 7.92 -14.18
CA ILE A 79 -30.54 7.87 -15.64
C ILE A 79 -29.20 7.54 -16.31
N LEU A 80 -28.09 8.11 -15.83
CA LEU A 80 -26.75 7.78 -16.32
C LEU A 80 -26.41 6.30 -16.07
N MET A 81 -26.72 5.77 -14.89
CA MET A 81 -26.48 4.37 -14.55
C MET A 81 -27.34 3.40 -15.36
N GLU A 82 -28.60 3.72 -15.61
CA GLU A 82 -29.48 2.93 -16.48
C GLU A 82 -28.93 2.82 -17.91
N ARG A 83 -28.54 3.96 -18.50
CA ARG A 83 -27.91 3.99 -19.83
C ARG A 83 -26.61 3.20 -19.87
N ALA A 84 -25.75 3.37 -18.87
CA ALA A 84 -24.50 2.63 -18.78
C ALA A 84 -24.73 1.12 -18.64
N ALA A 85 -25.78 0.70 -17.93
CA ALA A 85 -26.14 -0.71 -17.80
C ALA A 85 -26.61 -1.31 -19.13
N GLU A 86 -27.38 -0.57 -19.94
CA GLU A 86 -27.81 -1.01 -21.27
C GLU A 86 -26.63 -1.17 -22.25
N GLU A 87 -25.61 -0.32 -22.16
CA GLU A 87 -24.41 -0.41 -23.01
C GLU A 87 -23.49 -1.58 -22.63
N MET A 88 -23.59 -2.10 -21.41
CA MET A 88 -22.77 -3.19 -20.88
C MET A 88 -23.51 -4.55 -20.80
N ALA A 89 -24.77 -4.60 -21.23
CA ALA A 89 -25.61 -5.81 -21.27
C ALA A 89 -25.44 -6.58 -22.59
#